data_AF-A0A4Q3EEK6-F1
#
_entry.id   AF-A0A4Q3EEK6-F1
#
_cell.length_a   1.000
_cell.length_b   1.000
_cell.length_c   1.000
_cell.angle_alpha   90.00
_cell.angle_beta   90.00
_cell.angle_gamma   90.00
#
_symmetry.space_group_name_H-M   'P 1'
#
loop_
_entity.id
_entity.type
_entity.pdbx_description
1 polymer ?
#
loop_
_entity_poly.entity_id
_entity_poly.type
_entity_poly.pdbx_seq_one_letter_code
_entity_poly.pdbx_strand_id
1 'polypeptide(L)' 'TLVYVADLLPTVGHIPLPYIPAYDMFPLQTLIEKKAFLEEAADQNHILFLEHDPENECCTVKRTEKGIRLDKTFKLSDI' A
#
# COMPACT_ATOMS: atom_id res chain seq x y z
N THR A 1 8.58 -11.14 1.31
CA THR A 1 8.06 -11.22 -0.07
C THR A 1 7.94 -9.82 -0.62
N LEU A 2 8.39 -9.58 -1.86
CA LEU A 2 8.19 -8.31 -2.57
C LEU A 2 6.91 -8.41 -3.42
N VAL A 3 6.05 -7.40 -3.32
CA VAL A 3 4.77 -7.33 -4.04
C VAL A 3 4.75 -6.05 -4.85
N TYR A 4 4.65 -6.20 -6.18
CA TYR A 4 4.38 -5.10 -7.09
C TYR A 4 2.88 -4.76 -7.02
N VAL A 5 2.54 -3.57 -6.51
CA VAL A 5 1.14 -3.20 -6.22
C VAL A 5 0.43 -2.46 -7.34
N ALA A 6 1.17 -2.08 -8.40
CA ALA A 6 0.66 -1.30 -9.52
C ALA A 6 -0.17 -0.09 -9.05
N ASP A 7 -1.30 0.16 -9.71
CA ASP A 7 -2.21 1.28 -9.47
C ASP A 7 -3.11 1.15 -8.22
N LEU A 8 -3.07 0.02 -7.51
CA LEU A 8 -3.86 -0.15 -6.27
C LEU A 8 -3.38 0.82 -5.18
N LEU A 9 -2.07 1.07 -5.15
CA LEU A 9 -1.39 1.97 -4.21
C LEU A 9 -0.34 2.78 -4.98
N PRO A 10 -0.72 3.87 -5.64
CA PRO A 10 0.22 4.66 -6.43
C PRO A 10 1.36 5.23 -5.59
N THR A 11 1.05 5.68 -4.37
CA THR A 11 2.03 6.29 -3.45
C THR A 11 1.75 5.90 -2.00
N VAL A 12 2.68 6.15 -1.09
CA VAL A 12 2.47 5.96 0.36
C VAL A 12 1.27 6.76 0.90
N GLY A 13 0.97 7.89 0.25
CA GLY A 13 -0.21 8.71 0.54
C GLY A 13 -1.52 7.97 0.31
N HIS A 14 -1.54 6.91 -0.48
CA HIS A 14 -2.71 6.09 -0.74
C HIS A 14 -2.87 4.93 0.27
N ILE A 15 -1.97 4.72 1.23
CA ILE A 15 -2.12 3.63 2.21
C ILE A 15 -3.41 3.76 3.06
N PRO A 16 -3.80 4.95 3.57
CA PRO A 16 -5.08 5.08 4.27
C PRO A 16 -6.26 4.65 3.39
N LEU A 17 -7.12 3.78 3.93
CA LEU A 17 -8.25 3.19 3.19
C LEU A 17 -9.13 4.19 2.43
N PRO A 18 -9.46 5.38 2.97
CA PRO A 18 -10.33 6.34 2.28
C PRO A 18 -9.71 6.97 1.03
N TYR A 19 -8.40 6.90 0.84
CA TYR A 19 -7.71 7.49 -0.30
C TYR A 19 -7.68 6.52 -1.46
N ILE A 20 -8.66 6.67 -2.35
CA ILE A 20 -8.87 5.84 -3.53
C ILE A 20 -8.51 6.67 -4.77
N PRO A 21 -7.75 6.10 -5.72
CA PRO A 21 -7.48 6.75 -6.99
C PRO A 21 -8.74 7.22 -7.72
N ALA A 22 -8.71 8.42 -8.29
CA ALA A 22 -9.88 9.03 -8.94
C ALA A 22 -10.31 8.31 -10.25
N TYR A 23 -9.41 7.53 -10.84
CA TYR A 23 -9.67 6.75 -12.06
C TYR A 23 -10.32 5.39 -11.77
N ASP A 24 -10.46 4.99 -10.50
CA ASP A 24 -11.12 3.74 -10.16
C ASP A 24 -12.62 3.79 -10.51
N MET A 25 -13.04 2.83 -11.32
CA MET A 25 -14.43 2.73 -11.79
C MET A 25 -15.41 2.32 -10.68
N PHE A 26 -14.93 1.57 -9.69
CA PHE A 26 -15.74 0.99 -8.61
C PHE A 26 -15.09 1.24 -7.24
N PRO A 27 -15.13 2.46 -6.70
CA PRO A 27 -14.38 2.83 -5.49
C PRO A 27 -14.75 2.00 -4.26
N LEU A 28 -16.02 1.58 -4.11
CA LEU A 28 -16.40 0.70 -3.01
C LEU A 28 -15.78 -0.69 -3.11
N GLN A 29 -15.62 -1.21 -4.33
CA GLN A 29 -14.94 -2.49 -4.57
C GLN A 29 -13.45 -2.36 -4.27
N THR A 30 -12.79 -1.31 -4.78
CA THR A 30 -11.38 -1.02 -4.49
C THR A 30 -11.14 -0.92 -2.99
N LEU A 31 -12.04 -0.27 -2.23
CA LEU A 31 -11.90 -0.15 -0.79
C LEU A 31 -11.88 -1.51 -0.07
N ILE A 32 -12.74 -2.44 -0.49
CA ILE A 32 -12.82 -3.79 0.08
C ILE A 32 -11.55 -4.58 -0.24
N GLU A 33 -11.14 -4.58 -1.51
CA GLU A 33 -9.95 -5.31 -1.99
C GLU A 33 -8.67 -4.76 -1.36
N LYS A 34 -8.49 -3.44 -1.37
CA LYS A 34 -7.35 -2.77 -0.74
C LYS A 34 -7.29 -3.04 0.75
N LYS A 35 -8.44 -3.09 1.45
CA LYS A 35 -8.48 -3.44 2.87
C LYS A 35 -7.95 -4.85 3.11
N ALA A 36 -8.48 -5.84 2.39
CA ALA A 36 -8.06 -7.22 2.52
C ALA A 36 -6.55 -7.37 2.21
N PHE A 37 -6.09 -6.74 1.14
CA PHE A 37 -4.69 -6.73 0.73
C PHE A 37 -3.76 -6.11 1.78
N LEU A 38 -4.11 -4.94 2.33
CA LEU A 38 -3.30 -4.25 3.33
C LEU A 38 -3.25 -5.00 4.67
N GLU A 39 -4.32 -5.71 5.03
CA GLU A 39 -4.33 -6.59 6.21
C GLU A 39 -3.38 -7.78 6.01
N GLU A 40 -3.44 -8.45 4.86
CA GLU A 40 -2.52 -9.53 4.52
C GLU A 40 -1.05 -9.04 4.48
N ALA A 41 -0.81 -7.89 3.85
CA ALA A 41 0.53 -7.31 3.74
C ALA A 41 1.13 -7.00 5.12
N ALA A 42 0.32 -6.51 6.06
CA ALA A 42 0.75 -6.25 7.42
C ALA A 42 1.01 -7.56 8.20
N ASP A 43 0.17 -8.58 8.02
CA ASP A 43 0.30 -9.85 8.73
C ASP A 43 1.50 -10.68 8.24
N GLN A 44 1.78 -10.64 6.94
CA GLN A 44 2.86 -11.39 6.29
C GLN A 44 4.17 -10.59 6.14
N ASN A 45 4.20 -9.34 6.62
CA ASN A 45 5.35 -8.43 6.48
C ASN A 45 5.81 -8.30 5.02
N HIS A 46 4.86 -8.10 4.11
CA HIS A 46 5.15 -7.86 2.70
C HIS A 46 5.86 -6.51 2.49
N ILE A 47 6.78 -6.51 1.54
CA ILE A 47 7.37 -5.28 1.00
C ILE A 47 6.55 -4.90 -0.23
N LEU A 48 6.01 -3.67 -0.23
CA LEU A 48 5.21 -3.14 -1.31
C LEU A 48 6.09 -2.24 -2.18
N PHE A 49 6.17 -2.53 -3.48
CA PHE A 49 6.88 -1.69 -4.45
C PHE A 49 5.93 -0.71 -5.12
N LEU A 50 6.18 0.59 -4.97
CA LEU A 50 5.32 1.68 -5.43
C LEU A 50 5.91 2.30 -6.69
N GLU A 51 5.29 2.05 -7.86
CA GLU A 51 5.85 2.52 -9.13
C GLU A 51 5.63 4.00 -9.41
N HIS A 52 4.63 4.61 -8.76
CA HIS A 52 4.23 6.00 -8.97
C HIS A 52 4.65 6.93 -7.82
N ASP A 53 5.31 6.41 -6.79
CA ASP A 53 5.84 7.22 -5.69
C ASP A 53 7.25 7.73 -6.04
N PRO A 54 7.44 9.05 -6.25
CA PRO A 54 8.73 9.59 -6.66
C PRO A 54 9.77 9.60 -5.53
N GLU A 55 9.35 9.44 -4.27
CA GLU A 55 10.23 9.52 -3.10
C GLU A 55 10.45 8.15 -2.44
N ASN A 56 9.41 7.30 -2.42
CA ASN A 56 9.41 6.04 -1.67
C ASN A 56 9.19 4.84 -2.61
N GLU A 57 10.27 4.26 -3.14
CA GLU A 57 10.20 3.12 -4.05
C GLU A 57 9.58 1.87 -3.41
N CYS A 58 9.88 1.62 -2.13
CA CYS A 58 9.37 0.48 -1.38
C CYS A 58 8.88 0.89 0.02
N CYS A 59 7.88 0.18 0.52
CA CYS A 59 7.42 0.36 1.90
C CYS A 59 6.91 -0.92 2.55
N THR A 60 6.81 -0.89 3.88
CA THR A 60 6.06 -1.87 4.68
C THR A 60 4.91 -1.19 5.40
N VAL A 61 3.91 -1.98 5.78
CA VAL A 61 2.74 -1.52 6.53
C VAL A 61 2.57 -2.29 7.84
N LYS A 62 1.93 -1.67 8.83
CA LYS A 62 1.65 -2.26 10.13
C LYS A 62 0.25 -1.97 10.63
N ARG A 63 -0.25 -2.83 11.52
CA ARG A 63 -1.48 -2.59 12.27
C ARG A 63 -1.28 -1.50 13.33
N THR A 64 -2.22 -0.58 13.41
CA THR A 64 -2.31 0.45 14.46
C THR A 64 -3.75 0.52 14.98
N GLU A 65 -3.96 1.24 16.08
CA GLU A 65 -5.31 1.49 16.63
C GLU A 65 -6.25 2.20 15.64
N LYS A 66 -5.68 2.93 14.66
CA LYS A 66 -6.42 3.65 13.61
C LYS A 66 -6.48 2.90 12.27
N GLY A 67 -6.18 1.59 12.28
CA GLY A 67 -6.10 0.72 11.10
C GLY A 67 -4.68 0.56 10.55
N ILE A 68 -4.55 0.05 9.32
CA ILE A 68 -3.25 -0.17 8.68
C ILE A 68 -2.59 1.17 8.32
N ARG A 69 -1.31 1.33 8.68
CA ARG A 69 -0.51 2.52 8.38
C ARG A 69 0.87 2.15 7.87
N LEU A 70 1.51 3.11 7.20
CA LEU A 70 2.92 3.04 6.81
C LEU A 70 3.79 2.73 8.04
N ASP A 71 4.75 1.82 7.86
CA ASP A 71 5.76 1.49 8.87
C ASP A 71 7.14 2.03 8.49
N LYS A 72 7.70 1.55 7.37
CA LYS A 72 9.02 1.95 6.88
C LYS A 72 9.00 2.20 5.38
N THR A 73 9.91 3.04 4.91
CA THR A 73 10.21 3.23 3.49
C THR A 73 11.70 3.03 3.25
N PHE A 74 12.03 2.55 2.05
CA PHE A 74 13.41 2.25 1.63
C PHE A 74 13.47 2.11 0.11
N LYS A 75 14.68 2.08 -0.44
CA LYS A 75 14.88 1.88 -1.88
C LYS A 75 14.81 0.41 -2.22
N LEU A 76 14.43 0.11 -3.47
CA LEU A 76 14.44 -1.26 -3.98
C LEU A 76 15.87 -1.85 -3.94
N SER A 77 16.91 -1.01 -4.08
CA SER A 77 18.31 -1.41 -3.98
C SER A 77 18.76 -1.89 -2.60
N ASP A 78 17.97 -1.61 -1.54
CA ASP A 78 18.34 -1.87 -0.15
C ASP A 78 17.71 -3.17 0.39
N ILE A 79 17.05 -3.95 -0.48
CA ILE A 79 16.32 -5.20 -0.19
C ILE A 79 17.19 -6.41 -0.53
#